data_AF-A0A9Q9F0R1-F1
#
_entry.id   AF-A0A9Q9F0R1-F1
#
_cell.length_a   1.000
_cell.length_b   1.000
_cell.length_c   1.000
_cell.angle_alpha   90.00
_cell.angle_beta   90.00
_cell.angle_gamma   90.00
#
_symmetry.space_group_name_H-M   'P 1'
#
loop_
_entity.id
_entity.type
_entity.pdbx_description
1 polymer ?
#
loop_
_entity_poly.entity_id
_entity_poly.type
_entity_poly.pdbx_seq_one_letter_code
_entity_poly.pdbx_strand_id
1 'polypeptide(L)'
;MFKDMAYYIFGHELDPFMQLFVFEPIVITIIAVIVAILTKRAWTMGLVIILLNIIDNAIDVNFLFGDQGIGTIVAQNISFFFSNFFSMFYEFVFSFLITSTAFMHKKFGVA
;
A
#
# COMPACT_ATOMS: atom_id res chain seq x y z
N MET A 1 -5.08 2.59 8.50
CA MET A 1 -5.90 1.38 8.20
C MET A 1 -5.10 0.08 8.29
N PHE A 2 -3.92 -0.01 7.65
CA PHE A 2 -3.11 -1.23 7.72
C PHE A 2 -2.56 -1.50 9.12
N LYS A 3 -2.32 -0.45 9.93
CA LYS A 3 -1.95 -0.58 11.34
C LYS A 3 -3.01 -1.34 12.15
N ASP A 4 -4.28 -1.01 11.95
CA ASP A 4 -5.39 -1.70 12.64
C ASP A 4 -5.48 -3.16 12.22
N MET A 5 -5.32 -3.43 10.92
CA MET A 5 -5.32 -4.80 10.40
C MET A 5 -4.17 -5.63 10.98
N ALA A 6 -2.98 -5.06 11.12
CA ALA A 6 -1.86 -5.72 11.79
C ALA A 6 -2.20 -6.04 13.25
N TYR A 7 -2.78 -5.09 13.97
CA TYR A 7 -3.22 -5.29 15.36
C TYR A 7 -4.22 -6.46 15.48
N TYR A 8 -5.20 -6.56 14.57
CA TYR A 8 -6.17 -7.66 14.57
C TYR A 8 -5.53 -9.04 14.27
N ILE A 9 -4.47 -9.08 13.47
CA ILE A 9 -3.79 -10.34 13.10
C ILE A 9 -2.82 -10.78 14.21
N PHE A 10 -2.04 -9.86 14.76
CA PHE A 10 -0.96 -10.17 15.69
C PHE A 10 -1.31 -9.94 17.17
N GLY A 11 -2.44 -9.31 17.46
CA GLY A 11 -2.92 -9.01 18.81
C GLY A 11 -2.15 -7.90 19.54
N HIS A 12 -1.24 -7.21 18.85
CA HIS A 12 -0.46 -6.08 19.36
C HIS A 12 -0.05 -5.15 18.23
N GLU A 13 0.35 -3.92 18.56
CA GLU A 13 0.89 -3.00 17.56
C GLU A 13 2.27 -3.49 17.10
N LEU A 14 2.48 -3.53 15.78
CA LEU A 14 3.80 -3.76 15.21
C LEU A 14 4.67 -2.53 15.39
N ASP A 15 5.97 -2.76 15.54
CA ASP A 15 6.96 -1.68 15.47
C ASP A 15 6.80 -0.91 14.14
N PRO A 16 6.91 0.43 14.13
CA PRO A 16 6.72 1.24 12.92
C PRO A 16 7.55 0.78 11.73
N PHE A 17 8.77 0.28 11.95
CA PHE A 17 9.60 -0.26 10.88
C PHE A 17 9.00 -1.55 10.31
N MET A 18 8.59 -2.49 11.16
CA MET A 18 7.99 -3.75 10.72
C MET A 18 6.65 -3.54 10.03
N GLN A 19 5.88 -2.57 10.51
CA GLN A 19 4.62 -2.15 9.92
C GLN A 19 4.84 -1.62 8.50
N LEU A 20 5.70 -0.61 8.33
CA LEU A 20 5.92 0.08 7.06
C LEU A 20 6.75 -0.72 6.06
N PHE A 21 7.72 -1.54 6.49
CA PHE A 21 8.66 -2.20 5.56
C PHE A 21 8.40 -3.68 5.33
N VAL A 22 7.55 -4.30 6.13
CA VAL A 22 7.26 -5.74 6.02
C VAL A 22 5.77 -5.97 5.85
N PHE A 23 4.96 -5.58 6.82
CA PHE A 23 3.54 -5.92 6.81
C PHE A 23 2.78 -5.22 5.69
N GLU A 24 2.82 -3.89 5.64
CA GLU A 24 2.14 -3.09 4.62
C GLU A 24 2.58 -3.47 3.20
N PRO A 25 3.89 -3.56 2.90
CA PRO A 25 4.33 -3.92 1.56
C PRO A 25 3.88 -5.30 1.11
N ILE A 26 3.88 -6.28 2.01
CA ILE A 26 3.41 -7.64 1.71
C ILE A 26 1.91 -7.62 1.38
N VAL A 27 1.10 -7.00 2.25
CA VAL A 27 -0.37 -6.98 2.07
C VAL A 27 -0.75 -6.23 0.80
N ILE A 28 -0.17 -5.06 0.57
CA ILE A 28 -0.48 -4.24 -0.61
C ILE A 28 -0.01 -4.96 -1.88
N THR A 29 1.17 -5.59 -1.87
CA THR A 29 1.65 -6.38 -3.00
C THR A 29 0.71 -7.54 -3.33
N ILE A 30 0.22 -8.28 -2.32
CA ILE A 30 -0.73 -9.39 -2.55
C ILE A 30 -2.00 -8.86 -3.23
N ILE A 31 -2.57 -7.76 -2.73
CA ILE A 31 -3.78 -7.16 -3.31
C ILE A 31 -3.51 -6.68 -4.75
N ALA A 32 -2.40 -5.98 -4.97
CA ALA A 32 -2.02 -5.47 -6.28
C ALA A 32 -1.84 -6.60 -7.32
N VAL A 33 -1.14 -7.68 -6.94
CA VAL A 33 -0.95 -8.86 -7.79
C VAL A 33 -2.27 -9.55 -8.10
N ILE A 34 -3.16 -9.71 -7.11
CA ILE A 34 -4.50 -10.28 -7.33
C ILE A 34 -5.27 -9.43 -8.35
N VAL A 35 -5.28 -8.10 -8.19
CA VAL A 35 -5.95 -7.21 -9.14
C VAL A 35 -5.35 -7.36 -10.54
N ALA A 36 -4.03 -7.42 -10.68
CA ALA A 36 -3.39 -7.64 -11.97
C ALA A 36 -3.77 -8.98 -12.62
N ILE A 37 -3.90 -10.05 -11.83
CA ILE A 37 -4.37 -11.36 -12.30
C ILE A 37 -5.81 -11.28 -12.82
N LEU A 38 -6.67 -10.53 -12.13
CA LEU A 38 -8.08 -10.38 -12.48
C LEU A 38 -8.26 -9.48 -13.72
N THR A 39 -7.53 -8.37 -13.79
CA THR A 39 -7.62 -7.39 -14.89
C THR A 39 -6.78 -7.79 -16.11
N LYS A 40 -5.87 -8.77 -15.96
CA LYS A 40 -4.89 -9.21 -16.97
C LYS A 40 -3.93 -8.09 -17.41
N ARG A 41 -3.78 -7.04 -16.59
CA ARG A 41 -3.04 -5.82 -16.95
C ARG A 41 -2.06 -5.46 -15.83
N ALA A 42 -0.76 -5.58 -16.08
CA ALA A 42 0.28 -5.31 -15.09
C ALA A 42 0.25 -3.87 -14.58
N TRP A 43 -0.08 -2.90 -15.44
CA TRP A 43 -0.15 -1.49 -15.06
C TRP A 43 -1.21 -1.18 -13.99
N THR A 44 -2.23 -2.04 -13.84
CA THR A 44 -3.28 -1.84 -12.82
C THR A 44 -2.75 -1.97 -11.40
N MET A 45 -1.63 -2.69 -11.19
CA MET A 45 -0.98 -2.75 -9.88
C MET A 45 -0.55 -1.38 -9.40
N GLY A 46 0.04 -0.57 -10.28
CA GLY A 46 0.54 0.74 -9.91
C GLY A 46 -0.57 1.67 -9.45
N LEU A 47 -1.73 1.61 -10.11
CA LEU A 47 -2.91 2.33 -9.64
C LEU A 47 -3.39 1.85 -8.28
N VAL A 48 -3.45 0.52 -8.06
CA VAL A 48 -3.90 -0.05 -6.79
C VAL A 48 -2.97 0.34 -5.64
N ILE A 49 -1.66 0.22 -5.85
CA ILE A 49 -0.63 0.61 -4.88
C ILE A 49 -0.79 2.08 -4.48
N ILE A 50 -0.87 2.98 -5.46
CA ILE A 50 -1.02 4.41 -5.21
C ILE A 50 -2.34 4.70 -4.46
N LEU A 51 -3.45 4.11 -4.92
CA LEU A 51 -4.75 4.34 -4.30
C LEU A 51 -4.81 3.85 -2.86
N LEU A 52 -4.29 2.66 -2.57
CA LEU A 52 -4.27 2.10 -1.21
C LEU A 52 -3.43 2.95 -0.27
N ASN A 53 -2.25 3.41 -0.71
CA ASN A 53 -1.40 4.31 0.08
C ASN A 53 -2.07 5.66 0.34
N ILE A 54 -2.73 6.25 -0.67
CA ILE A 54 -3.45 7.51 -0.50
C ILE A 54 -4.61 7.36 0.49
N ILE A 55 -5.39 6.27 0.37
CA ILE A 55 -6.53 6.02 1.25
C ILE A 55 -6.05 5.79 2.68
N ASP A 56 -5.01 4.98 2.88
CA ASP A 56 -4.48 4.69 4.21
C ASP A 56 -3.95 5.96 4.89
N ASN A 57 -3.14 6.74 4.17
CA ASN A 57 -2.65 8.03 4.65
C ASN A 57 -3.80 9.01 4.96
N ALA A 58 -4.82 9.07 4.09
CA ALA A 58 -5.96 9.94 4.33
C ALA A 58 -6.74 9.54 5.59
N ILE A 59 -6.90 8.24 5.84
CA ILE A 59 -7.54 7.73 7.07
C ILE A 59 -6.70 8.12 8.29
N ASP A 60 -5.40 7.86 8.25
CA ASP A 60 -4.49 8.12 9.39
C ASP A 60 -4.42 9.61 9.71
N VAL A 61 -4.31 10.47 8.70
CA VAL A 61 -4.27 11.94 8.91
C VAL A 61 -5.60 12.48 9.42
N ASN A 62 -6.74 11.99 8.91
CA ASN A 62 -8.03 12.41 9.45
C ASN A 62 -8.22 11.92 10.90
N PHE A 63 -7.72 10.74 11.23
CA PHE A 63 -7.81 10.21 12.60
C PHE A 63 -6.93 11.00 13.59
N LEU A 64 -5.72 11.37 13.19
CA LEU A 64 -4.76 12.07 14.05
C LEU A 64 -4.98 13.59 14.12
N PHE A 65 -5.48 14.20 13.03
CA PHE A 65 -5.54 15.66 12.87
C PHE A 65 -6.94 16.18 12.50
N GLY A 66 -7.98 15.34 12.55
CA GLY A 66 -9.35 15.69 12.16
C GLY A 66 -9.90 16.93 12.87
N ASP A 67 -9.55 17.12 14.13
CA ASP A 67 -10.01 18.24 14.96
C ASP A 67 -9.20 19.54 14.75
N GLN A 68 -8.12 19.48 13.96
CA GLN A 68 -7.17 20.60 13.77
C GLN A 68 -7.45 21.43 12.50
N GLY A 69 -8.57 21.16 11.83
CA GLY A 69 -9.04 21.90 10.65
C GLY A 69 -8.45 21.44 9.32
N ILE A 70 -9.15 21.76 8.22
CA ILE A 70 -8.85 21.28 6.86
C ILE A 70 -7.43 21.65 6.39
N GLY A 71 -6.93 22.84 6.75
CA GLY A 71 -5.58 23.28 6.39
C GLY A 71 -4.48 22.35 6.92
N THR A 72 -4.62 21.91 8.17
CA THR A 72 -3.70 20.97 8.82
C THR A 72 -3.80 19.58 8.18
N ILE A 73 -5.00 19.11 7.90
CA ILE A 73 -5.25 17.81 7.24
C ILE A 73 -4.57 17.76 5.87
N VAL A 74 -4.66 18.82 5.06
CA VAL A 74 -4.03 18.86 3.74
C VAL A 74 -2.50 18.86 3.85
N ALA A 75 -1.94 19.69 4.74
CA ALA A 75 -0.49 19.75 4.93
C ALA A 75 0.10 18.42 5.43
N GLN A 76 -0.57 17.77 6.39
CA GLN A 76 -0.14 16.49 6.95
C GLN A 76 -0.28 15.35 5.93
N ASN A 77 -1.33 15.33 5.11
CA ASN A 77 -1.46 14.34 4.01
C ASN A 77 -0.26 14.38 3.06
N ILE A 78 0.18 15.58 2.67
CA ILE A 78 1.35 15.73 1.80
C ILE A 78 2.61 15.21 2.52
N SER A 79 2.83 15.60 3.77
CA SER A 79 3.99 15.17 4.54
C SER A 79 4.06 13.65 4.71
N PHE A 80 2.95 13.02 5.11
CA PHE A 80 2.87 11.58 5.32
C PHE A 80 3.00 10.81 4.00
N PHE A 81 2.48 11.32 2.89
CA PHE A 81 2.64 10.69 1.58
C PHE A 81 4.11 10.59 1.18
N PHE A 82 4.88 11.66 1.40
CA PHE A 82 6.32 11.64 1.13
C PHE A 82 7.11 10.81 2.14
N SER A 83 6.68 10.78 3.41
CA SER A 83 7.27 9.90 4.43
C SER A 83 7.15 8.43 4.04
N ASN A 84 5.99 8.03 3.54
CA ASN A 84 5.69 6.65 3.17
C ASN A 84 6.15 6.29 1.74
N PHE A 85 6.71 7.24 0.99
CA PHE A 85 7.17 7.04 -0.38
C PHE A 85 8.19 5.90 -0.50
N PHE A 86 9.08 5.76 0.49
CA PHE A 86 10.09 4.71 0.48
C PHE A 86 9.50 3.31 0.69
N SER A 87 8.47 3.19 1.52
CA SER A 87 7.69 1.94 1.66
C SER A 87 6.96 1.60 0.37
N MET A 88 6.23 2.57 -0.19
CA MET A 88 5.49 2.43 -1.43
C MET A 88 6.39 2.01 -2.60
N PHE A 89 7.63 2.50 -2.65
CA PHE A 89 8.62 2.05 -3.63
C PHE A 89 8.86 0.54 -3.57
N TYR A 90 8.96 -0.06 -2.38
CA TYR A 90 9.12 -1.51 -2.24
C TYR A 90 7.88 -2.28 -2.71
N GLU A 91 6.68 -1.76 -2.48
CA GLU A 91 5.45 -2.35 -3.02
C GLU A 91 5.47 -2.43 -4.55
N PHE A 92 5.94 -1.37 -5.21
CA PHE A 92 6.14 -1.36 -6.66
C PHE A 92 7.15 -2.41 -7.09
N VAL A 93 8.31 -2.46 -6.42
CA VAL A 93 9.38 -3.40 -6.75
C VAL A 93 8.89 -4.84 -6.59
N PHE A 94 8.28 -5.19 -5.47
CA PHE A 94 7.79 -6.56 -5.22
C PHE A 94 6.68 -6.95 -6.19
N SER A 95 5.69 -6.08 -6.40
CA SER A 95 4.60 -6.34 -7.33
C SER A 95 5.13 -6.57 -8.75
N PHE A 96 6.04 -5.71 -9.21
CA PHE A 96 6.66 -5.84 -10.52
C PHE A 96 7.49 -7.13 -10.65
N LEU A 97 8.32 -7.46 -9.65
CA LEU A 97 9.11 -8.70 -9.65
C LEU A 97 8.22 -9.93 -9.75
N ILE A 98 7.08 -9.95 -9.07
CA ILE A 98 6.13 -11.08 -9.14
C ILE A 98 5.49 -11.15 -10.52
N THR A 99 4.92 -10.05 -11.03
CA THR A 99 4.18 -10.07 -12.29
C THR A 99 5.04 -10.22 -13.53
N SER A 100 6.31 -9.80 -13.48
CA SER A 100 7.25 -9.94 -14.60
C SER A 100 7.75 -11.39 -14.78
N THR A 101 7.42 -12.30 -13.87
CA THR A 101 7.79 -13.71 -14.01
C THR A 101 7.10 -14.34 -15.21
N ALA A 102 7.84 -15.20 -15.94
CA ALA A 102 7.29 -15.95 -17.07
C ALA A 102 6.06 -16.80 -16.71
N PHE A 103 5.94 -17.20 -15.43
CA PHE A 103 4.77 -17.90 -14.91
C PHE A 103 3.51 -17.04 -14.93
N MET A 104 3.61 -15.76 -14.55
CA MET A 104 2.47 -14.84 -14.53
C MET A 104 1.96 -14.54 -15.94
N HIS A 105 2.88 -14.36 -16.90
CA HIS A 105 2.52 -14.21 -18.31
C HIS A 105 1.90 -15.49 -18.89
N LYS A 106 2.49 -16.67 -18.67
CA LYS A 106 2.03 -17.93 -19.28
C LYS A 106 0.75 -18.51 -18.66
N LYS A 107 0.63 -18.47 -17.33
CA LYS A 107 -0.50 -19.09 -16.61
C LYS A 107 -1.68 -18.15 -16.46
N PHE A 108 -1.38 -16.88 -16.17
CA PHE A 108 -2.42 -15.89 -15.87
C PHE A 108 -2.65 -14.90 -16.99
N GLY A 109 -1.82 -14.85 -18.03
CA GLY A 109 -2.02 -13.94 -19.17
C GLY A 109 -1.90 -12.45 -18.78
N VAL A 110 -1.20 -12.15 -17.68
CA VAL A 110 -0.92 -10.77 -17.29
C VAL A 110 0.09 -10.20 -18.29
N ALA A 111 -0.19 -9.04 -18.86
CA ALA A 111 0.70 -8.31 -19.78
C ALA A 111 0.98 -6.89 -19.28
#